data_AF-A0A0N4XJ34-F1
#
_entry.id   AF-A0A0N4XJ34-F1
#
_cell.length_a   1.000
_cell.length_b   1.000
_cell.length_c   1.000
_cell.angle_alpha   90.00
_cell.angle_beta   90.00
_cell.angle_gamma   90.00
#
_symmetry.space_group_name_H-M   'P 1'
#
loop_
_entity.id
_entity.type
_entity.pdbx_description
1 polymer ?
#
loop_
_entity_poly.entity_id
_entity_poly.type
_entity_poly.pdbx_seq_one_letter_code
_entity_poly.pdbx_strand_id
1 'polypeptide(L)'
;MMIYPNIVNMLGEMTVDVNALCLDRTQTYIMMIEEREVATCTVLNAAIARCSLPKIYDWGTKTVYFQPQSRGANDDKAFVGYIYFGGLYRV
;
A
#
# COMPACT_ATOMS: atom_id res chain seq x y z
N MET A 1 -7.91 -7.40 -6.11
CA MET A 1 -6.88 -6.34 -6.22
C MET A 1 -5.53 -7.01 -6.05
N MET A 2 -4.47 -6.48 -6.66
CA MET A 2 -3.12 -7.06 -6.58
C MET A 2 -2.12 -5.97 -6.19
N ILE A 3 -1.01 -6.35 -5.55
CA ILE A 3 0.06 -5.43 -5.13
C ILE A 3 1.42 -5.88 -5.67
N TYR A 4 2.23 -4.93 -6.15
CA TYR A 4 3.55 -5.20 -6.69
C TYR A 4 4.51 -4.01 -6.52
N PRO A 5 5.78 -4.23 -6.14
CA PRO A 5 6.34 -5.49 -5.65
C PRO A 5 5.76 -5.86 -4.28
N ASN A 6 5.73 -7.15 -3.97
CA ASN A 6 5.28 -7.68 -2.67
C ASN A 6 6.43 -8.06 -1.74
N ILE A 7 7.67 -7.75 -2.11
CA ILE A 7 8.88 -7.87 -1.30
C ILE A 7 9.58 -6.51 -1.33
N VAL A 8 9.78 -5.92 -0.16
CA VAL A 8 10.30 -4.57 -0.01
C VAL A 8 11.29 -4.49 1.14
N ASN A 9 12.16 -3.49 1.11
CA ASN A 9 13.08 -3.21 2.20
C ASN A 9 12.38 -2.48 3.36
N MET A 10 13.04 -2.46 4.52
CA MET A 10 12.54 -1.83 5.74
C MET A 10 12.91 -0.34 5.86
N LEU A 11 13.82 0.14 5.01
CA LEU A 11 14.44 1.46 5.15
C LEU A 11 13.54 2.61 4.72
N GLY A 12 12.31 2.33 4.29
CA GLY A 12 11.43 3.30 3.64
C GLY A 12 11.96 3.69 2.26
N GLU A 13 11.26 4.59 1.57
CA GLU A 13 11.63 5.08 0.23
C GLU A 13 11.36 4.08 -0.92
N MET A 14 10.70 2.96 -0.63
CA MET A 14 10.14 2.10 -1.66
C MET A 14 8.70 2.46 -1.99
N THR A 15 8.34 2.26 -3.26
CA THR A 15 6.97 2.41 -3.73
C THR A 15 6.40 1.07 -4.17
N VAL A 16 5.12 0.87 -3.91
CA VAL A 16 4.36 -0.29 -4.39
C VAL A 16 3.14 0.18 -5.16
N ASP A 17 2.81 -0.54 -6.23
CA ASP A 17 1.65 -0.28 -7.06
C ASP A 17 0.53 -1.24 -6.68
N VAL A 18 -0.67 -0.68 -6.50
CA VAL A 18 -1.91 -1.40 -6.23
C VAL A 18 -2.78 -1.35 -7.47
N ASN A 19 -3.11 -2.53 -7.99
CA ASN A 19 -4.09 -2.70 -9.04
C ASN A 19 -5.50 -2.71 -8.45
N ALA A 20 -6.24 -1.65 -8.73
CA ALA A 20 -7.64 -1.47 -8.36
C ALA A 20 -8.48 -1.17 -9.61
N LEU A 21 -9.79 -1.00 -9.45
CA LEU A 21 -10.70 -0.64 -10.54
C LEU A 21 -11.41 0.65 -10.14
N CYS A 22 -11.58 1.54 -11.12
CA CYS A 22 -12.34 2.79 -10.98
C CYS A 22 -11.74 3.77 -9.94
N LEU A 23 -10.42 3.94 -9.94
CA LEU A 23 -9.76 4.94 -9.09
C LEU A 23 -10.03 6.38 -9.58
N ASP A 24 -10.37 7.27 -8.65
CA ASP A 24 -10.58 8.69 -8.93
C ASP A 24 -9.32 9.51 -8.59
N ARG A 25 -8.81 10.28 -9.55
CA ARG A 25 -7.62 11.15 -9.36
C ARG A 25 -7.87 12.33 -8.41
N THR A 26 -9.13 12.70 -8.19
CA THR A 26 -9.51 13.77 -7.27
C THR A 26 -9.58 13.30 -5.81
N GLN A 27 -9.60 11.98 -5.60
CA GLN A 27 -9.65 11.37 -4.28
C GLN A 27 -8.26 10.96 -3.80
N THR A 28 -7.98 11.18 -2.51
CA THR A 28 -6.79 10.62 -1.87
C THR A 28 -7.05 9.21 -1.39
N TYR A 29 -6.07 8.32 -1.61
CA TYR A 29 -6.11 6.94 -1.16
C TYR A 29 -4.96 6.64 -0.23
N ILE A 30 -5.19 5.70 0.67
CA ILE A 30 -4.19 5.22 1.61
C ILE A 30 -4.16 3.70 1.61
N MET A 31 -2.97 3.17 1.89
CA MET A 31 -2.79 1.76 2.20
C MET A 31 -2.46 1.61 3.68
N MET A 32 -3.23 0.77 4.36
CA MET A 32 -3.00 0.42 5.75
C MET A 32 -2.23 -0.89 5.83
N ILE A 33 -1.17 -0.90 6.62
CA ILE A 33 -0.29 -2.04 6.83
C ILE A 33 -0.56 -2.54 8.26
N GLU A 34 -1.07 -3.76 8.38
CA GLU A 34 -1.58 -4.36 9.63
C GLU A 34 -2.55 -3.46 10.41
N GLU A 35 -3.28 -2.58 9.72
CA GLU A 35 -4.20 -1.61 10.35
C GLU A 35 -3.52 -0.65 11.34
N ARG A 36 -2.19 -0.56 11.30
CA ARG A 36 -1.37 0.26 12.22
C ARG A 36 -0.66 1.37 11.48
N GLU A 37 0.11 1.01 10.46
CA GLU A 37 0.90 1.96 9.67
C GLU A 37 0.15 2.37 8.41
N VAL A 38 0.36 3.61 7.97
CA VAL A 38 -0.34 4.17 6.80
C VAL A 38 0.67 4.63 5.75
N ALA A 39 0.49 4.15 4.53
CA ALA A 39 1.21 4.58 3.33
C ALA A 39 0.30 5.45 2.46
N THR A 40 0.78 6.62 2.05
CA THR A 40 0.04 7.51 1.16
C THR A 40 0.13 7.02 -0.29
N CYS A 41 -0.99 7.02 -1.00
CA CYS A 41 -1.08 6.56 -2.38
C CYS A 41 -1.50 7.67 -3.35
N THR A 42 -0.82 7.74 -4.49
CA THR A 42 -1.15 8.63 -5.61
C THR A 42 -1.75 7.83 -6.76
N VAL A 43 -2.91 8.25 -7.27
CA VAL A 43 -3.56 7.59 -8.41
C VAL A 43 -2.82 7.95 -9.70
N LEU A 44 -2.22 6.94 -10.34
CA LEU A 44 -1.55 7.12 -11.64
C LEU A 44 -2.58 7.11 -12.78
N ASN A 45 -3.55 6.20 -12.71
CA ASN A 45 -4.65 6.08 -13.67
C ASN A 45 -5.86 5.39 -13.01
N ALA A 46 -6.94 5.19 -13.76
CA ALA A 46 -8.18 4.59 -13.25
C ALA A 46 -8.04 3.13 -12.75
N ALA A 47 -6.87 2.49 -12.92
CA ALA A 47 -6.59 1.12 -12.53
C ALA A 47 -5.36 0.94 -11.60
N ILE A 48 -4.54 1.98 -11.41
CA ILE A 48 -3.28 1.89 -10.66
C ILE A 48 -3.13 3.06 -9.69
N ALA A 49 -2.90 2.74 -8.41
CA ALA A 49 -2.43 3.67 -7.39
C ALA A 49 -1.02 3.28 -6.94
N ARG A 50 -0.12 4.26 -6.85
CA ARG A 50 1.25 4.08 -6.34
C ARG A 50 1.32 4.56 -4.90
N CYS A 51 1.70 3.68 -3.99
CA CYS A 51 1.82 3.96 -2.57
C CYS A 51 3.27 4.06 -2.14
N SER A 52 3.60 5.10 -1.38
CA SER A 52 4.94 5.29 -0.81
C SER A 52 5.00 4.66 0.58
N LEU A 53 5.85 3.66 0.75
CA LEU A 53 5.93 2.91 2.00
C LEU A 53 6.67 3.70 3.09
N PRO A 54 6.14 3.74 4.33
CA PRO A 54 6.86 4.30 5.46
C PRO A 54 8.02 3.37 5.87
N LYS A 55 8.89 3.88 6.75
CA LYS A 55 9.91 3.05 7.40
C LYS A 55 9.21 2.10 8.37
N ILE A 56 9.42 0.80 8.21
CA ILE A 56 8.84 -0.24 9.08
C ILE A 56 9.99 -1.06 9.65
N TYR A 57 10.16 -0.98 10.97
CA TYR A 57 11.21 -1.69 11.70
C TYR A 57 10.83 -3.12 12.08
N ASP A 58 9.54 -3.45 11.99
CA ASP A 58 9.02 -4.79 12.28
C ASP A 58 9.02 -5.65 11.01
N TRP A 59 9.96 -6.58 10.95
CA TRP A 59 10.23 -7.40 9.77
C TRP A 59 9.25 -8.57 9.64
N GLY A 60 9.01 -8.99 8.40
CA GLY A 60 8.15 -10.11 8.09
C GLY A 60 7.01 -9.76 7.15
N THR A 61 6.09 -10.72 7.03
CA THR A 61 4.91 -10.59 6.16
C THR A 61 3.83 -9.76 6.85
N LYS A 62 3.41 -8.69 6.20
CA LYS A 62 2.40 -7.75 6.70
C LYS A 62 1.18 -7.79 5.80
N THR A 63 0.00 -7.85 6.39
CA THR A 63 -1.27 -7.74 5.67
C THR A 63 -1.50 -6.29 5.27
N VAL A 64 -1.96 -6.05 4.04
CA VAL A 64 -2.24 -4.71 3.55
C VAL A 64 -3.66 -4.53 3.04
N TYR A 65 -4.21 -3.37 3.36
CA TYR A 65 -5.55 -2.93 2.99
C TYR A 65 -5.47 -1.61 2.25
N PHE A 66 -6.41 -1.35 1.35
CA PHE A 66 -6.47 -0.12 0.57
C PHE A 66 -7.85 0.50 0.69
N GLN A 67 -7.89 1.81 0.91
CA GLN A 67 -9.13 2.55 1.08
C GLN A 67 -8.98 4.03 0.65
N PRO A 68 -10.08 4.68 0.24
CA PRO A 68 -10.09 6.14 0.12
C PRO A 68 -9.90 6.80 1.49
N GLN A 69 -9.39 8.04 1.53
CA GLN A 69 -9.18 8.80 2.76
C GLN A 69 -10.39 9.70 3.12
N SER A 70 -11.54 9.52 2.47
CA SER A 70 -12.76 10.30 2.72
C SER A 70 -13.41 9.95 4.06
N ARG A 71 -14.18 10.88 4.64
CA ARG A 71 -15.01 10.60 5.83
C ARG A 71 -16.03 9.51 5.49
N GLY A 72 -15.97 8.38 6.20
CA GLY A 72 -16.83 7.21 5.97
C GLY A 72 -16.13 6.02 5.29
N ALA A 73 -14.89 6.19 4.84
CA ALA A 73 -14.17 5.20 4.02
C ALA A 73 -13.72 3.91 4.75
N ASN A 74 -13.98 3.76 6.06
CA ASN A 74 -13.70 2.51 6.76
C ASN A 74 -14.55 1.34 6.22
N ASP A 75 -15.75 1.64 5.71
CA ASP A 75 -16.63 0.64 5.11
C ASP A 75 -16.13 0.16 3.73
N ASP A 76 -15.25 0.94 3.10
CA ASP A 76 -14.64 0.66 1.78
C ASP A 76 -13.24 0.05 1.88
N LYS A 77 -12.85 -0.42 3.07
CA LYS A 77 -11.56 -1.06 3.31
C LYS A 77 -11.46 -2.38 2.53
N ALA A 78 -10.64 -2.39 1.49
CA ALA A 78 -10.42 -3.57 0.67
C ALA A 78 -9.13 -4.28 1.06
N PHE A 79 -9.18 -5.60 1.26
CA PHE A 79 -7.98 -6.43 1.34
C PHE A 79 -7.27 -6.48 -0.01
N VAL A 80 -5.97 -6.18 -0.03
CA VAL A 80 -5.17 -6.15 -1.27
C VAL A 80 -4.17 -7.29 -1.34
N GLY A 81 -3.61 -7.70 -0.19
CA GLY A 81 -2.66 -8.81 -0.15
C GLY A 81 -1.69 -8.71 1.01
N TYR A 82 -0.48 -9.21 0.78
CA TYR A 82 0.60 -9.24 1.74
C TYR A 82 1.86 -8.61 1.16
N ILE A 83 2.61 -7.90 1.98
CA ILE A 83 3.95 -7.39 1.66
C ILE A 83 4.94 -7.98 2.66
N TYR A 84 6.04 -8.54 2.16
CA TYR A 84 7.15 -8.95 3.00
C TYR A 84 8.14 -7.80 3.16
N PHE A 85 8.30 -7.31 4.39
CA PHE A 85 9.30 -6.33 4.79
C PHE A 85 10.55 -7.06 5.26
N GLY A 86 11.61 -6.98 4.47
CA GLY A 86 12.80 -7.82 4.61
C GLY A 86 14.05 -7.15 4.06
N GLY A 87 15.21 -7.55 4.56
CA GLY A 87 16.47 -7.23 3.91
C GLY A 87 16.61 -8.08 2.65
N LEU A 88 16.33 -7.53 1.47
CA LEU A 88 16.98 -8.01 0.25
C LEU A 88 18.45 -7.59 0.35
N TYR A 89 19.24 -8.34 1.13
CA TYR A 89 20.68 -8.31 0.94
C TYR A 89 20.91 -8.66 -0.53
N ARG A 90 21.36 -7.67 -1.32
CA ARG A 90 22.04 -7.98 -2.58
C ARG A 90 23.16 -8.95 -2.22
N VAL A 91 23.00 -10.20 -2.65
CA VAL A 91 24.13 -11.12 -2.81
C VAL A 91 24.97 -10.63 -3.97
#